data_AF-A0A8H5F3Y1-F1
#
_entry.id   AF-A0A8H5F3Y1-F1
#
_cell.length_a   1.000
_cell.length_b   1.000
_cell.length_c   1.000
_cell.angle_alpha   90.00
_cell.angle_beta   90.00
_cell.angle_gamma   90.00
#
_symmetry.space_group_name_H-M   'P 1'
#
loop_
_entity.id
_entity.type
_entity.pdbx_description
1 polymer ?
#
loop_
_entity_poly.entity_id
_entity_poly.type
_entity_poly.pdbx_seq_one_letter_code
_entity_poly.pdbx_strand_id
1 'polypeptide(L)'
;MIHTYVPQPRLFRVYHIEVKTHKLTVMHSGLDASTTVAQLKSWTLSALTTDVATDSLDVQAMDPPPIDVQTEEDFELCRAVKERGKPTGVYEVVDPSMVLRNSGFTAWEVLYLQFRDRDTGELMPIQYTLPSLLDDDKVPPIISATSISSVSKGKRKAAEDDD
;
A
#
# COMPACT_ATOMS: atom_id res chain seq x y z
N MET A 1 -40.15 -28.60 23.39
CA MET A 1 -39.72 -27.80 22.22
C MET A 1 -38.21 -27.75 22.23
N ILE A 2 -37.57 -28.41 21.26
CA ILE A 2 -36.10 -28.51 21.17
C ILE A 2 -35.63 -27.31 20.35
N HIS A 3 -34.92 -26.36 20.96
CA HIS A 3 -34.29 -25.27 20.22
C HIS A 3 -33.08 -25.84 19.47
N THR A 4 -33.26 -26.11 18.18
CA THR A 4 -32.17 -26.49 17.28
C THR A 4 -31.27 -25.26 17.10
N TYR A 5 -30.07 -25.29 17.66
CA TYR A 5 -29.05 -24.29 17.42
C TYR A 5 -28.62 -24.38 15.95
N VAL A 6 -29.01 -23.38 15.15
CA VAL A 6 -28.46 -23.19 13.80
C VAL A 6 -27.18 -22.35 13.97
N PRO A 7 -25.99 -22.94 13.76
CA PRO A 7 -24.76 -22.15 13.81
C PRO A 7 -24.86 -21.04 12.77
N GLN A 8 -24.64 -19.80 13.19
CA GLN A 8 -24.63 -18.69 12.24
C GLN A 8 -23.52 -18.92 11.19
N PRO A 9 -23.77 -18.61 9.92
CA PRO A 9 -22.78 -18.76 8.87
C PRO A 9 -21.54 -17.96 9.26
N ARG A 10 -20.37 -18.62 9.29
CA ARG A 10 -19.09 -17.93 9.47
C ARG A 10 -18.95 -16.99 8.27
N LEU A 11 -18.94 -15.68 8.52
CA LEU A 11 -18.74 -14.70 7.46
C LEU A 11 -17.37 -14.97 6.81
N PHE A 12 -17.40 -15.40 5.55
CA PHE A 12 -16.19 -15.51 4.73
C PHE A 12 -15.74 -14.09 4.42
N ARG A 13 -14.65 -13.66 5.06
CA ARG A 13 -13.99 -12.40 4.72
C ARG A 13 -12.97 -12.69 3.63
N VAL A 14 -13.17 -12.06 2.48
CA VAL A 14 -12.22 -12.05 1.37
C VAL A 14 -11.33 -10.82 1.52
N TYR A 15 -10.04 -10.99 1.26
CA TYR A 15 -9.06 -9.92 1.31
C TYR A 15 -8.60 -9.54 -0.11
N HIS A 16 -8.45 -8.25 -0.30
CA HIS A 16 -7.87 -7.61 -1.46
C HIS A 16 -6.70 -6.75 -0.97
N ILE A 17 -5.49 -7.08 -1.40
CA ILE A 17 -4.28 -6.44 -0.92
C ILE A 17 -3.51 -5.84 -2.09
N GLU A 18 -3.30 -4.54 -2.02
CA GLU A 18 -2.41 -3.80 -2.91
C GLU A 18 -1.02 -3.78 -2.29
N VAL A 19 0.00 -4.22 -3.03
CA VAL A 19 1.40 -4.08 -2.65
C VAL A 19 2.04 -3.03 -3.55
N LYS A 20 2.52 -1.94 -2.93
CA LYS A 20 3.05 -0.76 -3.65
C LYS A 20 4.55 -0.64 -3.53
N THR A 21 5.18 -0.26 -4.64
CA THR A 21 6.60 0.11 -4.71
C THR A 21 6.83 1.03 -5.90
N HIS A 22 7.69 2.04 -5.77
CA HIS A 22 7.99 2.99 -6.84
C HIS A 22 6.70 3.42 -7.58
N LYS A 23 6.59 3.15 -8.89
CA LYS A 23 5.38 3.38 -9.70
C LYS A 23 4.50 2.13 -9.89
N LEU A 24 4.90 0.98 -9.34
CA LEU A 24 4.23 -0.31 -9.46
C LEU A 24 3.23 -0.56 -8.32
N THR A 25 2.09 -1.16 -8.67
CA THR A 25 1.14 -1.72 -7.71
C THR A 25 0.78 -3.14 -8.13
N VAL A 26 1.06 -4.11 -7.26
CA VAL A 26 0.64 -5.51 -7.43
C VAL A 26 -0.64 -5.73 -6.64
N MET A 27 -1.70 -6.21 -7.30
CA MET A 27 -2.99 -6.44 -6.67
C MET A 27 -3.26 -7.93 -6.48
N HIS A 28 -3.30 -8.37 -5.22
CA HIS A 28 -3.69 -9.72 -4.83
C HIS A 28 -5.15 -9.72 -4.41
N SER A 29 -6.01 -10.39 -5.18
CA SER A 29 -7.46 -10.42 -4.96
C SER A 29 -7.95 -11.81 -4.63
N GLY A 30 -9.06 -11.88 -3.87
CA GLY A 30 -9.69 -13.16 -3.57
C GLY A 30 -8.95 -13.96 -2.49
N LEU A 31 -8.11 -13.31 -1.68
CA LEU A 31 -7.32 -13.98 -0.67
C LEU A 31 -8.20 -14.45 0.48
N ASP A 32 -7.94 -15.67 0.95
CA ASP A 32 -8.66 -16.24 2.08
C ASP A 32 -8.12 -15.72 3.41
N ALA A 33 -8.92 -15.84 4.46
CA ALA A 33 -8.53 -15.36 5.79
C ALA A 33 -7.40 -16.20 6.44
N SER A 34 -7.15 -17.41 5.92
CA SER A 34 -6.09 -18.32 6.37
C SER A 34 -4.74 -18.10 5.70
N THR A 35 -4.70 -17.31 4.63
CA THR A 35 -3.50 -16.99 3.87
C THR A 35 -2.50 -16.33 4.80
N THR A 36 -1.24 -16.75 4.75
CA THR A 36 -0.17 -16.15 5.55
C THR A 36 0.46 -14.98 4.81
N VAL A 37 1.08 -14.07 5.56
CA VAL A 37 1.86 -12.97 5.00
C VAL A 37 3.07 -13.50 4.23
N ALA A 38 3.68 -14.61 4.66
CA ALA A 38 4.72 -15.31 3.90
C ALA A 38 4.24 -15.76 2.51
N GLN A 39 3.05 -16.35 2.40
CA GLN A 39 2.48 -16.72 1.09
C GLN A 39 2.26 -15.50 0.20
N LEU A 40 1.73 -14.41 0.78
CA LEU A 40 1.56 -13.14 0.08
C LEU A 40 2.91 -12.58 -0.41
N LYS A 41 3.96 -12.71 0.39
CA LYS A 41 5.33 -12.31 0.05
C LYS A 41 5.85 -13.11 -1.15
N SER A 42 5.67 -14.43 -1.14
CA SER A 42 6.01 -15.34 -2.24
C SER A 42 5.32 -14.98 -3.55
N TRP A 43 4.00 -14.73 -3.52
CA TRP A 43 3.26 -14.33 -4.71
C TRP A 43 3.66 -12.93 -5.21
N THR A 44 3.99 -12.03 -4.28
CA THR A 44 4.50 -10.70 -4.64
C THR A 44 5.85 -10.82 -5.34
N LEU A 45 6.78 -11.62 -4.81
CA LEU A 45 8.05 -11.91 -5.46
C LEU A 45 7.83 -12.44 -6.87
N SER A 46 6.96 -13.46 -7.02
CA SER A 46 6.62 -14.01 -8.33
C SER A 46 6.08 -12.94 -9.29
N ALA A 47 5.25 -12.02 -8.82
CA ALA A 47 4.73 -10.92 -9.64
C ALA A 47 5.83 -9.92 -10.04
N LEU A 48 6.77 -9.61 -9.15
CA LEU A 48 7.89 -8.71 -9.42
C LEU A 48 8.88 -9.28 -10.44
N THR A 49 9.08 -10.61 -10.44
CA THR A 49 10.04 -11.28 -11.34
C THR A 49 9.43 -11.75 -12.65
N THR A 50 8.13 -11.52 -12.89
CA THR A 50 7.48 -11.93 -14.15
C THR A 50 7.79 -10.91 -15.26
N ASP A 51 7.99 -11.40 -16.47
CA ASP A 51 8.40 -10.68 -17.71
C ASP A 51 7.48 -9.51 -18.15
N VAL A 52 6.39 -9.24 -17.44
CA VAL A 52 5.53 -8.05 -17.66
C VAL A 52 6.13 -6.80 -16.98
N ALA A 53 7.03 -6.98 -16.02
CA ALA A 53 7.71 -5.89 -15.30
C ALA A 53 8.79 -5.18 -16.15
N THR A 54 9.28 -5.84 -17.21
CA THR A 54 10.43 -5.38 -17.99
C THR A 54 10.13 -4.12 -18.82
N ASP A 55 8.92 -4.03 -19.40
CA ASP A 55 8.49 -2.88 -20.23
C ASP A 55 7.46 -1.95 -19.54
N SER A 56 6.80 -2.39 -18.46
CA SER A 56 5.79 -1.58 -17.75
C SER A 56 6.38 -0.44 -16.90
N LEU A 57 7.70 -0.46 -16.74
CA LEU A 57 8.49 0.57 -16.06
C LEU A 57 8.94 1.72 -16.98
N ASP A 58 8.71 1.61 -18.30
CA ASP A 58 9.31 2.48 -19.32
C ASP A 58 8.35 3.50 -19.97
N VAL A 59 7.26 3.89 -19.29
CA VAL A 59 6.24 4.76 -19.90
C VAL A 59 6.49 6.25 -19.58
N GLN A 60 7.67 6.76 -19.93
CA GLN A 60 8.08 8.18 -19.87
C GLN A 60 8.76 8.63 -18.53
N ALA A 61 10.07 8.84 -18.64
CA ALA A 61 10.97 9.58 -17.74
C ALA A 61 11.37 8.95 -16.39
N MET A 62 12.71 8.87 -16.26
CA MET A 62 13.56 8.37 -15.17
C MET A 62 13.59 6.85 -15.07
N ASP A 63 14.75 6.26 -15.40
CA ASP A 63 15.11 4.88 -15.06
C ASP A 63 14.61 4.58 -13.64
N PRO A 64 13.62 3.69 -13.48
CA PRO A 64 13.30 3.20 -12.16
C PRO A 64 14.55 2.54 -11.61
N PRO A 65 14.84 2.70 -10.30
CA PRO A 65 15.95 1.99 -9.69
C PRO A 65 15.83 0.51 -10.06
N PRO A 66 16.91 -0.15 -10.51
CA PRO A 66 16.85 -1.58 -10.78
C PRO A 66 16.38 -2.28 -9.51
N ILE A 67 15.17 -2.86 -9.58
CA ILE A 67 14.61 -3.65 -8.49
C ILE A 67 15.37 -4.98 -8.52
N ASP A 68 16.51 -5.05 -7.83
CA ASP A 68 17.27 -6.30 -7.66
C ASP A 68 16.62 -7.13 -6.56
N VAL A 69 15.55 -7.84 -6.92
CA VAL A 69 14.82 -8.74 -6.01
C VAL A 69 14.87 -10.13 -6.61
N GLN A 70 15.51 -11.06 -5.89
CA GLN A 70 15.70 -12.45 -6.31
C GLN A 70 14.92 -13.41 -5.40
N THR A 71 14.79 -13.05 -4.13
CA THR A 71 14.28 -13.91 -3.07
C THR A 71 13.33 -13.16 -2.14
N GLU A 72 12.61 -13.91 -1.31
CA GLU A 72 11.74 -13.35 -0.28
C GLU A 72 12.54 -12.69 0.85
N GLU A 73 13.85 -12.87 0.92
CA GLU A 73 14.71 -12.23 1.92
C GLU A 73 15.11 -10.82 1.51
N ASP A 74 15.04 -10.48 0.22
CA ASP A 74 15.49 -9.19 -0.32
C ASP A 74 14.54 -8.01 -0.02
N PHE A 75 13.40 -8.27 0.63
CA PHE A 75 12.44 -7.22 0.99
C PHE A 75 11.58 -7.62 2.17
N GLU A 76 10.81 -6.66 2.70
CA GLU A 76 9.74 -6.87 3.67
C GLU A 76 8.43 -6.24 3.19
N LEU A 77 7.30 -6.79 3.67
CA LEU A 77 5.99 -6.18 3.50
C LEU A 77 5.70 -5.30 4.71
N CYS A 78 5.43 -4.03 4.45
CA CYS A 78 5.21 -3.04 5.50
C CYS A 78 3.82 -2.44 5.42
N ARG A 79 3.21 -2.16 6.58
CA ARG A 79 1.95 -1.43 6.70
C ARG A 79 2.23 0.01 7.11
N ALA A 80 1.52 0.96 6.51
CA ALA A 80 1.57 2.36 6.94
C ALA A 80 0.84 2.52 8.29
N VAL A 81 1.52 3.06 9.29
CA VAL A 81 0.92 3.40 10.57
C VAL A 81 0.01 4.61 10.38
N LYS A 82 -1.27 4.44 10.73
CA LYS A 82 -2.30 5.46 10.59
C LYS A 82 -2.74 5.96 11.96
N GLU A 83 -2.75 7.27 12.15
CA GLU A 83 -3.33 7.91 13.34
C GLU A 83 -4.58 8.67 12.94
N ARG A 84 -5.72 8.36 13.58
CA ARG A 84 -7.04 8.95 13.25
C ARG A 84 -7.36 8.90 11.74
N GLY A 85 -6.97 7.80 11.08
CA GLY A 85 -7.17 7.57 9.65
C GLY A 85 -6.18 8.27 8.72
N LYS A 86 -5.20 9.04 9.23
CA LYS A 86 -4.18 9.71 8.42
C LYS A 86 -2.85 8.96 8.46
N PRO A 87 -2.16 8.78 7.32
CA PRO A 87 -0.83 8.18 7.31
C PRO A 87 0.17 9.06 8.05
N THR A 88 0.96 8.45 8.92
CA THR A 88 1.98 9.15 9.73
C THR A 88 3.33 9.29 9.01
N GLY A 89 3.52 8.56 7.90
CA GLY A 89 4.81 8.39 7.24
C GLY A 89 5.69 7.32 7.89
N VAL A 90 5.27 6.75 9.02
CA VAL A 90 5.91 5.60 9.66
C VAL A 90 5.33 4.31 9.09
N TYR A 91 6.20 3.33 8.87
CA TYR A 91 5.84 2.01 8.37
C TYR A 91 6.32 0.94 9.33
N GLU A 92 5.53 -0.10 9.48
CA GLU A 92 5.84 -1.25 10.33
C GLU A 92 5.93 -2.52 9.48
N VAL A 93 6.97 -3.32 9.71
CA VAL A 93 7.13 -4.63 9.07
C VAL A 93 6.04 -5.56 9.59
N VAL A 94 5.38 -6.25 8.67
CA VAL A 94 4.34 -7.23 9.00
C VAL A 94 4.99 -8.58 9.26
N ASP A 95 4.59 -9.24 10.35
CA ASP A 95 5.06 -10.58 10.69
C ASP A 95 4.67 -11.61 9.60
N PRO A 96 5.64 -12.29 8.95
CA PRO A 96 5.38 -13.25 7.89
C PRO A 96 4.60 -14.49 8.35
N SER A 97 4.67 -14.84 9.63
CA SER A 97 3.96 -16.01 10.19
C SER A 97 2.46 -15.75 10.42
N MET A 98 2.04 -14.49 10.36
CA MET A 98 0.68 -14.08 10.65
C MET A 98 -0.27 -14.39 9.48
N VAL A 99 -1.48 -14.85 9.81
CA VAL A 99 -2.57 -15.01 8.83
C VAL A 99 -3.31 -13.69 8.62
N LEU A 100 -3.87 -13.46 7.43
CA LEU A 100 -4.61 -12.23 7.10
C LEU A 100 -5.77 -11.93 8.05
N ARG A 101 -6.38 -12.97 8.62
CA ARG A 101 -7.41 -12.81 9.67
C ARG A 101 -6.90 -12.09 10.92
N ASN A 102 -5.66 -12.37 11.31
CA ASN A 102 -5.08 -11.95 12.58
C ASN A 102 -4.15 -10.73 12.43
N SER A 103 -3.85 -10.32 11.20
CA SER A 103 -2.98 -9.18 10.88
C SER A 103 -3.57 -7.81 11.21
N GLY A 104 -4.85 -7.75 11.57
CA GLY A 104 -5.56 -6.48 11.74
C GLY A 104 -5.79 -5.74 10.42
N PHE A 105 -5.57 -6.40 9.28
CA PHE A 105 -5.90 -5.84 7.97
C PHE A 105 -7.40 -5.74 7.79
N THR A 106 -7.81 -4.69 7.09
CA THR A 106 -9.15 -4.57 6.57
C THR A 106 -9.32 -5.47 5.33
N ALA A 107 -10.55 -5.62 4.83
CA ALA A 107 -10.80 -6.40 3.62
C ALA A 107 -10.11 -5.79 2.38
N TRP A 108 -9.81 -4.49 2.42
CA TRP A 108 -9.04 -3.78 1.40
C TRP A 108 -7.83 -3.10 2.05
N GLU A 109 -6.66 -3.71 1.91
CA GLU A 109 -5.45 -3.21 2.56
C GLU A 109 -4.40 -2.79 1.54
N VAL A 110 -3.60 -1.78 1.91
CA VAL A 110 -2.44 -1.34 1.15
C VAL A 110 -1.19 -1.62 1.96
N LEU A 111 -0.30 -2.43 1.41
CA LEU A 111 1.03 -2.72 1.91
C LEU A 111 2.08 -2.12 0.99
N TYR A 112 3.29 -1.99 1.52
CA TYR A 112 4.41 -1.35 0.84
C TYR A 112 5.62 -2.29 0.87
N LEU A 113 6.40 -2.30 -0.20
CA LEU A 113 7.67 -3.01 -0.24
C LEU A 113 8.77 -2.16 0.40
N GLN A 114 9.47 -2.76 1.34
CA GLN A 114 10.69 -2.21 1.90
C GLN A 114 11.84 -3.13 1.53
N PHE A 115 12.65 -2.73 0.56
CA PHE A 115 13.79 -3.54 0.10
C PHE A 115 14.89 -3.60 1.15
N ARG A 116 15.66 -4.68 1.11
CA ARG A 116 16.93 -4.81 1.81
C ARG A 116 18.06 -4.48 0.86
N ASP A 117 19.04 -3.78 1.37
CA ASP A 117 20.34 -3.67 0.72
C ASP A 117 21.04 -5.03 0.83
N ARG A 118 21.50 -5.58 -0.31
CA ARG A 118 22.02 -6.95 -0.38
C ARG A 118 23.41 -7.11 0.24
N ASP A 119 24.20 -6.03 0.23
CA ASP A 119 25.55 -6.04 0.76
C ASP A 119 25.56 -5.90 2.29
N THR A 120 24.62 -5.12 2.84
CA THR A 120 24.55 -4.80 4.27
C THR A 120 23.43 -5.53 5.01
N GLY A 121 22.39 -5.97 4.31
CA GLY A 121 21.16 -6.54 4.89
C GLY A 121 20.21 -5.50 5.50
N GLU A 122 20.54 -4.21 5.42
CA GLU A 122 19.79 -3.12 6.03
C GLU A 122 18.50 -2.82 5.24
N LEU A 123 17.45 -2.44 5.97
CA LEU A 123 16.19 -2.04 5.34
C LEU A 123 16.30 -0.64 4.77
N MET A 124 16.12 -0.53 3.46
CA MET A 124 16.11 0.75 2.75
C MET A 124 14.80 1.52 3.02
N PRO A 125 14.76 2.84 2.76
CA PRO A 125 13.52 3.59 2.82
C PRO A 125 12.47 3.06 1.83
N ILE A 126 11.20 3.07 2.24
CA ILE A 126 10.09 2.74 1.34
C ILE A 126 9.98 3.80 0.26
N GLN A 127 9.96 3.36 -1.00
CA GLN A 127 9.78 4.21 -2.16
C GLN A 127 8.42 3.90 -2.80
N TYR A 128 7.57 4.91 -2.96
CA TYR A 128 6.37 4.82 -3.78
C TYR A 128 5.97 6.20 -4.31
N THR A 129 5.35 6.21 -5.48
CA THR A 129 4.77 7.39 -6.10
C THR A 129 3.27 7.36 -5.88
N LEU A 130 2.73 8.41 -5.26
CA LEU A 130 1.29 8.58 -5.20
C LEU A 130 0.81 9.00 -6.61
N PRO A 131 -0.13 8.27 -7.23
CA PRO A 131 -0.70 8.70 -8.50
C PRO A 131 -1.33 10.09 -8.37
N SER A 132 -1.15 10.94 -9.38
CA SER A 132 -1.78 12.26 -9.40
C SER A 132 -3.30 12.09 -9.32
N LEU A 133 -3.92 12.80 -8.37
CA LEU A 133 -5.38 12.87 -8.22
C LEU A 133 -6.00 14.05 -8.99
N LEU A 134 -5.18 14.81 -9.72
CA LEU A 134 -5.59 16.01 -10.45
C LEU A 134 -5.59 15.71 -11.95
N ASP A 135 -6.71 16.04 -12.59
CA ASP A 135 -6.84 16.16 -14.05
C ASP A 135 -5.83 17.21 -14.55
N ASP A 136 -5.20 16.94 -15.70
CA ASP A 136 -3.90 17.48 -16.17
C ASP A 136 -3.80 19.03 -16.31
N ASP A 137 -4.86 19.78 -16.01
CA ASP A 137 -4.95 21.23 -16.26
C ASP A 137 -4.50 22.13 -15.09
N LYS A 138 -4.08 21.57 -13.94
CA LYS A 138 -3.57 22.37 -12.80
C LYS A 138 -2.43 21.69 -12.06
N VAL A 139 -1.20 21.84 -12.58
CA VAL A 139 0.03 21.39 -11.92
C VAL A 139 0.56 22.47 -10.96
N PRO A 140 0.49 22.30 -9.63
CA PRO A 140 1.45 22.90 -8.70
C PRO A 140 2.67 21.97 -8.52
N PRO A 141 3.86 22.51 -8.21
CA PRO A 141 5.13 21.78 -8.24
C PRO A 141 5.21 20.65 -7.20
N ILE A 142 5.99 19.62 -7.57
CA ILE A 142 6.26 18.38 -6.84
C ILE A 142 6.79 18.67 -5.43
N ILE A 143 6.07 18.23 -4.40
CA ILE A 143 6.51 18.32 -3.00
C ILE A 143 7.24 17.01 -2.66
N SER A 144 8.58 17.04 -2.72
CA SER A 144 9.41 16.07 -1.97
C SER A 144 9.12 16.26 -0.49
N ALA A 145 8.95 15.18 0.28
CA ALA A 145 8.50 15.24 1.67
C ALA A 145 9.48 16.01 2.59
N THR A 146 9.37 17.34 2.63
CA THR A 146 9.88 18.23 3.68
C THR A 146 9.01 19.49 3.68
N SER A 147 8.37 19.76 4.83
CA SER A 147 7.54 20.93 5.18
C SER A 147 6.12 21.03 4.58
N ILE A 148 5.12 20.53 5.33
CA ILE A 148 3.72 20.92 5.14
C ILE A 148 3.47 22.16 6.02
N SER A 149 3.66 23.36 5.47
CA SER A 149 3.17 24.59 6.09
C SER A 149 1.67 24.74 5.83
N SER A 150 0.89 24.79 6.90
CA SER A 150 -0.56 24.98 6.92
C SER A 150 -1.00 26.28 6.24
N VAL A 151 -1.77 26.18 5.14
CA VAL A 151 -2.55 27.30 4.59
C VAL A 151 -4.03 27.03 4.85
N SER A 152 -4.53 27.57 5.96
CA SER A 152 -5.95 27.62 6.30
C SER A 152 -6.69 28.59 5.37
N LYS A 153 -7.43 28.05 4.39
CA LYS A 153 -8.36 28.82 3.55
C LYS A 153 -9.61 29.19 4.36
N GLY A 154 -9.79 30.50 4.55
CA GLY A 154 -10.91 31.10 5.26
C GLY A 154 -12.28 30.81 4.64
N LYS A 155 -13.27 30.66 5.54
CA LYS A 155 -14.71 30.67 5.22
C LYS A 155 -15.10 32.06 4.71
N ARG A 156 -15.58 32.16 3.47
CA ARG A 156 -16.23 33.37 2.95
C ARG A 156 -17.66 33.45 3.50
N LYS A 157 -18.00 34.60 4.12
CA LYS A 157 -19.36 34.99 4.49
C LYS A 157 -19.95 35.75 3.29
N ALA A 158 -21.07 35.30 2.74
CA ALA A 158 -21.80 36.03 1.72
C ALA A 158 -22.41 37.29 2.34
N ALA A 159 -22.28 38.44 1.66
CA ALA A 159 -23.11 39.61 1.92
C ALA A 159 -24.37 39.47 1.07
N GLU A 160 -25.53 39.60 1.70
CA GLU A 160 -26.82 39.76 1.03
C GLU A 160 -26.96 41.26 0.70
N ASP A 161 -27.16 41.57 -0.59
CA ASP A 161 -27.58 42.89 -1.04
C ASP A 161 -29.11 42.95 -0.94
N ASP A 162 -29.63 43.91 -0.16
CA ASP A 162 -31.04 44.26 -0.06
C ASP A 162 -31.22 45.68 -0.65
N ASP A 163 -32.33 45.87 -1.38
CA ASP A 163 -32.77 47.04 -2.18
C ASP A 163 -32.75 48.39 -1.42
#